data_AF-A0A379X227-F1
#
_entry.id   AF-A0A379X227-F1
#
_cell.length_a   1.000
_cell.length_b   1.000
_cell.length_c   1.000
_cell.angle_alpha   90.00
_cell.angle_beta   90.00
_cell.angle_gamma   90.00
#
_symmetry.space_group_name_H-M   'P 1'
#
loop_
_entity.id
_entity.type
_entity.pdbx_description
1 polymer ?
#
loop_
_entity_poly.entity_id
_entity_poly.type
_entity_poly.pdbx_seq_one_letter_code
_entity_poly.pdbx_strand_id
1 'polypeptide(L)'
;MTYMQRGNYVAVINPLSYSEVMSDDPALAWGMYDTVTNTFFSLSEQAQADQLLPLVRRSEPVFQQGERFYTLVKSAKRPVAAIVSTSKQRFYQNLFHQLTLTLPLGIICSIIVLFMWSRSRQAYYSPRRLLQRAITRHQLCLHYQPIIDIRNGTCVGAEALLRWPGYHGPVMSPCEFIPLAEKEG
;
A
#
# COMPACT_ATOMS: atom_id res chain seq x y z
N MET A 1 -36.24 17.35 31.78
CA MET A 1 -37.06 16.28 32.38
C MET A 1 -38.42 16.86 32.69
N THR A 2 -39.53 16.22 32.27
CA THR A 2 -40.88 16.69 32.56
C THR A 2 -41.41 15.93 33.76
N TYR A 3 -41.71 16.64 34.84
CA TYR A 3 -42.16 16.04 36.09
C TYR A 3 -43.69 16.17 36.17
N MET A 4 -44.37 15.08 36.52
CA MET A 4 -45.83 15.06 36.72
C MET A 4 -46.15 14.47 38.09
N GLN A 5 -46.89 15.17 38.92
CA GLN A 5 -47.19 14.75 40.30
C GLN A 5 -48.69 14.56 40.52
N ARG A 6 -49.08 13.49 41.22
CA ARG A 6 -50.45 13.28 41.70
C ARG A 6 -50.44 12.69 43.11
N GLY A 7 -50.97 13.45 44.07
CA GLY A 7 -50.92 13.09 45.50
C GLY A 7 -49.47 12.95 45.98
N ASN A 8 -49.14 11.81 46.57
CA ASN A 8 -47.80 11.51 47.10
C ASN A 8 -46.82 10.95 46.05
N TYR A 9 -47.18 10.97 44.76
CA TYR A 9 -46.39 10.33 43.71
C TYR A 9 -45.95 11.34 42.64
N VAL A 10 -44.66 11.31 42.29
CA VAL A 10 -44.04 12.09 41.21
C VAL A 10 -43.54 11.13 40.13
N ALA A 11 -43.92 11.39 38.88
CA ALA A 11 -43.38 10.80 37.67
C ALA A 11 -42.36 11.74 37.04
N VAL A 12 -41.27 11.20 36.49
CA VAL A 12 -40.18 11.95 35.85
C VAL A 12 -39.99 11.46 34.42
N ILE A 13 -40.18 12.33 33.43
CA ILE A 13 -39.92 12.09 32.01
C ILE A 13 -38.53 12.63 31.70
N ASN A 14 -37.60 11.86 31.13
CA ASN A 14 -36.28 12.35 30.74
C ASN A 14 -36.15 12.57 29.21
N PRO A 15 -36.30 13.79 28.68
CA PRO A 15 -36.09 14.09 27.27
C PRO A 15 -34.61 14.11 26.84
N LEU A 16 -33.65 13.81 27.73
CA LEU A 16 -32.19 13.88 27.46
C LEU A 16 -31.54 12.56 27.01
N SER A 17 -32.27 11.46 26.79
CA SER A 17 -31.70 10.34 26.04
C SER A 17 -31.84 10.59 24.54
N TYR A 18 -31.10 11.58 24.04
CA TYR A 18 -30.94 11.86 22.62
C TYR A 18 -29.95 10.81 22.07
N SER A 19 -30.46 9.72 21.50
CA SER A 19 -29.66 8.85 20.65
C SER A 19 -29.92 9.31 19.23
N GLU A 20 -29.04 10.12 18.66
CA GLU A 20 -29.03 10.39 17.23
C GLU A 20 -27.60 10.17 16.78
N VAL A 21 -27.41 9.24 15.85
CA VAL A 21 -26.11 8.98 15.26
C VAL A 21 -25.97 9.93 14.07
N MET A 22 -25.23 11.02 14.24
CA MET A 22 -24.85 11.89 13.13
C MET A 22 -23.97 11.10 12.17
N SER A 23 -24.55 10.69 11.05
CA SER A 23 -23.89 9.97 9.99
C SER A 23 -24.32 10.56 8.66
N ASP A 24 -23.37 10.77 7.75
CA ASP A 24 -23.65 11.15 6.36
C ASP A 24 -24.33 10.01 5.57
N ASP A 25 -24.57 8.86 6.21
CA ASP A 25 -25.21 7.68 5.64
C ASP A 25 -26.74 7.71 5.82
N PRO A 26 -27.51 8.05 4.78
CA PRO A 26 -28.98 8.06 4.84
C PRO A 26 -29.56 6.64 4.90
N ALA A 27 -28.72 5.60 4.78
CA ALA A 27 -29.13 4.22 4.96
C ALA A 27 -28.76 3.68 6.36
N LEU A 28 -28.17 4.50 7.24
CA LEU A 28 -27.78 4.09 8.59
C LEU A 28 -29.01 3.92 9.47
N ALA A 29 -29.33 2.67 9.79
CA ALA A 29 -30.43 2.36 10.69
C ALA A 29 -29.87 1.87 12.03
N TRP A 30 -30.26 2.51 13.13
CA TRP A 30 -29.79 2.17 14.47
C TRP A 30 -30.97 1.98 15.43
N GLY A 31 -30.73 1.23 16.49
CA GLY A 31 -31.70 0.95 17.53
C GLY A 31 -31.00 0.74 18.85
N MET A 32 -31.57 1.30 19.90
CA MET A 32 -31.14 1.06 21.24
C MET A 32 -32.13 0.16 21.96
N TYR A 33 -31.62 -0.92 22.52
CA TYR A 33 -32.35 -2.06 23.06
C TYR A 33 -32.10 -2.19 24.55
N ASP A 34 -33.16 -2.39 25.32
CA ASP A 34 -33.07 -2.75 26.73
C ASP A 34 -33.08 -4.29 26.85
N THR A 35 -32.01 -4.83 27.42
CA THR A 35 -31.80 -6.28 27.58
C THR A 35 -32.66 -6.91 28.69
N VAL A 36 -33.25 -6.09 29.56
CA VAL A 36 -34.14 -6.56 30.65
C VAL A 36 -35.57 -6.58 30.17
N THR A 37 -36.06 -5.49 29.56
CA THR A 37 -37.45 -5.41 29.07
C THR A 37 -37.63 -6.08 27.71
N ASN A 38 -36.53 -6.41 27.02
CA ASN A 38 -36.50 -6.93 25.66
C ASN A 38 -37.18 -6.00 24.63
N THR A 39 -37.16 -4.69 24.86
CA THR A 39 -37.77 -3.68 23.98
C THR A 39 -36.76 -2.67 23.46
N PHE A 40 -37.02 -2.14 22.26
CA PHE A 40 -36.29 -0.99 21.76
C PHE A 40 -36.81 0.29 22.41
N PHE A 41 -35.93 1.08 23.00
CA PHE A 41 -36.28 2.36 23.61
C PHE A 41 -36.09 3.54 22.67
N SER A 42 -35.23 3.39 21.64
CA SER A 42 -35.06 4.38 20.60
C SER A 42 -34.63 3.72 19.29
N LEU A 43 -35.18 4.18 18.18
CA LEU A 43 -34.97 3.64 16.83
C LEU A 43 -34.81 4.81 15.86
N SER A 44 -33.92 4.68 14.88
CA SER A 44 -33.85 5.61 13.75
C SER A 44 -35.10 5.51 12.88
N GLU A 45 -35.45 6.56 12.14
CA GLU A 45 -36.60 6.55 11.21
C GLU A 45 -36.57 5.40 10.19
N GLN A 46 -35.36 4.96 9.80
CA GLN A 46 -35.16 3.88 8.84
C GLN A 46 -35.16 2.48 9.48
N ALA A 47 -35.29 2.38 10.81
CA ALA A 47 -35.23 1.13 11.56
C ALA A 47 -36.62 0.68 12.00
N GLN A 48 -36.96 -0.59 11.73
CA GLN A 48 -38.17 -1.24 12.25
C GLN A 48 -37.81 -2.21 13.36
N ALA A 49 -38.51 -2.11 14.49
CA ALA A 49 -38.30 -2.96 15.66
C ALA A 49 -38.41 -4.46 15.32
N ASP A 50 -39.41 -4.83 14.52
CA ASP A 50 -39.70 -6.22 14.14
C ASP A 50 -38.56 -6.87 13.35
N GLN A 51 -37.84 -6.07 12.55
CA GLN A 51 -36.70 -6.54 11.77
C GLN A 51 -35.43 -6.68 12.63
N LEU A 52 -35.26 -5.83 13.65
CA LEU A 52 -34.06 -5.80 14.49
C LEU A 52 -34.15 -6.74 15.71
N LEU A 53 -35.35 -7.01 16.23
CA LEU A 53 -35.60 -7.93 17.35
C LEU A 53 -34.95 -9.32 17.20
N PRO A 54 -35.10 -10.04 16.06
CA PRO A 54 -34.46 -11.33 15.88
C PRO A 54 -32.92 -11.23 15.81
N LEU A 55 -32.39 -10.07 15.45
CA LEU A 55 -30.97 -9.83 15.25
C LEU A 55 -30.23 -9.58 16.56
N VAL A 56 -30.87 -8.90 17.52
CA VAL A 56 -30.31 -8.62 18.85
C VAL A 56 -30.10 -9.89 19.70
N ARG A 57 -30.86 -10.95 19.41
CA ARG A 57 -30.72 -12.26 20.07
C ARG A 57 -29.51 -13.05 19.59
N ARG A 58 -28.83 -12.63 18.53
CA ARG A 58 -27.59 -13.28 18.08
C ARG A 58 -26.45 -13.06 19.08
N SER A 59 -25.59 -14.06 19.20
CA SER A 59 -24.39 -13.99 20.05
C SER A 59 -23.25 -13.23 19.39
N GLU A 60 -23.24 -13.10 18.07
CA GLU A 60 -22.15 -12.44 17.36
C GLU A 60 -22.28 -10.90 17.43
N PRO A 61 -21.20 -10.20 17.82
CA PRO A 61 -21.22 -8.75 17.95
C PRO A 61 -21.19 -8.03 16.60
N VAL A 62 -20.72 -8.67 15.53
CA VAL A 62 -20.71 -8.12 14.17
C VAL A 62 -21.12 -9.23 13.21
N PHE A 63 -22.13 -8.99 12.39
CA PHE A 63 -22.57 -9.95 11.40
C PHE A 63 -23.12 -9.24 10.16
N GLN A 64 -23.07 -9.95 9.03
CA GLN A 64 -23.64 -9.49 7.77
C GLN A 64 -24.95 -10.23 7.50
N GLN A 65 -25.99 -9.49 7.07
CA GLN A 65 -27.23 -10.10 6.62
C GLN A 65 -27.77 -9.34 5.40
N GLY A 66 -27.81 -10.03 4.27
CA GLY A 66 -28.10 -9.43 2.96
C GLY A 66 -27.07 -8.36 2.60
N GLU A 67 -27.56 -7.21 2.16
CA GLU A 67 -26.75 -6.04 1.76
C GLU A 67 -26.43 -5.09 2.93
N ARG A 68 -26.61 -5.53 4.17
CA ARG A 68 -26.38 -4.70 5.36
C ARG A 68 -25.42 -5.36 6.33
N PHE A 69 -24.55 -4.56 6.93
CA PHE A 69 -23.73 -4.94 8.06
C PHE A 69 -24.41 -4.51 9.34
N TYR A 70 -24.44 -5.39 10.34
CA TYR A 70 -25.00 -5.13 11.66
C TYR A 70 -23.88 -5.23 12.69
N THR A 71 -23.85 -4.27 13.60
CA THR A 71 -22.97 -4.28 14.77
C THR A 71 -23.83 -4.17 16.01
N LEU A 72 -23.68 -5.14 16.90
CA LEU A 72 -24.35 -5.25 18.18
C LEU A 72 -23.33 -5.04 19.29
N VAL A 73 -23.52 -3.99 20.08
CA VAL A 73 -22.70 -3.69 21.25
C VAL A 73 -23.56 -3.78 22.49
N LYS A 74 -23.22 -4.68 23.42
CA LYS A 74 -23.89 -4.80 24.72
C LYS A 74 -23.06 -4.06 25.77
N SER A 75 -23.71 -3.30 26.64
CA SER A 75 -23.02 -2.64 27.74
C SER A 75 -22.71 -3.63 28.85
N ALA A 76 -21.48 -3.62 29.36
CA ALA A 76 -21.07 -4.45 30.49
C ALA A 76 -21.60 -3.95 31.84
N LYS A 77 -22.00 -2.67 31.93
CA LYS A 77 -22.39 -1.99 33.19
C LYS A 77 -23.88 -1.69 33.29
N ARG A 78 -24.58 -1.61 32.16
CA ARG A 78 -26.01 -1.26 32.08
C ARG A 78 -26.73 -2.31 31.25
N PRO A 79 -28.00 -2.61 31.54
CA PRO A 79 -28.78 -3.59 30.79
C PRO A 79 -29.23 -3.05 29.42
N VAL A 80 -28.32 -2.46 28.64
CA VAL A 80 -28.62 -1.86 27.35
C VAL A 80 -27.70 -2.42 26.27
N ALA A 81 -28.23 -2.57 25.06
CA ALA A 81 -27.51 -2.93 23.86
C ALA A 81 -27.81 -1.90 22.76
N ALA A 82 -26.83 -1.61 21.92
CA ALA A 82 -26.97 -0.81 20.72
C ALA A 82 -26.82 -1.72 19.51
N ILE A 83 -27.75 -1.65 18.56
CA ILE A 83 -27.61 -2.26 17.24
C ILE A 83 -27.53 -1.16 16.20
N VAL A 84 -26.51 -1.21 15.34
CA VAL A 84 -26.33 -0.26 14.25
C VAL A 84 -26.19 -1.05 12.97
N SER A 85 -26.81 -0.56 11.90
CA SER A 85 -26.73 -1.17 10.58
C SER A 85 -26.43 -0.16 9.49
N THR A 86 -25.58 -0.54 8.54
CA THR A 86 -25.18 0.29 7.39
C THR A 86 -25.20 -0.53 6.10
N SER A 87 -25.37 0.14 4.96
CA SER A 87 -25.44 -0.51 3.64
C SER A 87 -24.07 -0.84 3.08
N LYS A 88 -23.91 -2.06 2.56
CA LYS A 88 -22.69 -2.56 1.90
C LYS A 88 -22.37 -1.80 0.60
N GLN A 89 -23.39 -1.27 -0.07
CA GLN A 89 -23.25 -0.66 -1.39
C GLN A 89 -22.37 0.61 -1.38
N ARG A 90 -22.49 1.44 -0.33
CA ARG A 90 -21.69 2.66 -0.21
C ARG A 90 -20.24 2.37 0.15
N PHE A 91 -19.98 1.30 0.91
CA PHE A 91 -18.62 0.85 1.18
C PHE A 91 -17.87 0.55 -0.12
N TYR A 92 -18.50 -0.20 -1.03
CA TYR A 92 -17.90 -0.47 -2.34
C TYR A 92 -17.79 0.78 -3.21
N GLN A 93 -18.81 1.63 -3.25
CA GLN A 93 -18.76 2.85 -4.06
C GLN A 93 -17.63 3.80 -3.62
N ASN A 94 -17.48 4.04 -2.31
CA ASN A 94 -16.39 4.86 -1.78
C ASN A 94 -15.03 4.22 -2.05
N LEU A 95 -14.91 2.90 -1.88
CA LEU A 95 -13.68 2.17 -2.18
C LEU A 95 -13.31 2.25 -3.67
N PHE A 96 -14.26 2.03 -4.58
CA PHE A 96 -14.03 2.13 -6.02
C PHE A 96 -13.65 3.56 -6.42
N HIS A 97 -14.30 4.58 -5.86
CA HIS A 97 -13.95 5.98 -6.13
C HIS A 97 -12.52 6.31 -5.67
N GLN A 98 -12.12 5.88 -4.46
CA GLN A 98 -10.75 6.06 -3.97
C GLN A 98 -9.72 5.29 -4.80
N LEU A 99 -10.05 4.06 -5.23
CA LEU A 99 -9.18 3.26 -6.09
C LEU A 99 -8.99 3.90 -7.47
N THR A 100 -10.04 4.48 -8.06
CA THR A 100 -9.93 5.14 -9.37
C THR A 100 -8.95 6.31 -9.39
N LEU A 101 -8.72 6.99 -8.25
CA LEU A 101 -7.77 8.09 -8.15
C LEU A 101 -6.36 7.62 -7.76
N THR A 102 -6.24 6.66 -6.84
CA THR A 102 -4.94 6.25 -6.27
C THR A 102 -4.17 5.29 -7.18
N LEU A 103 -4.85 4.39 -7.89
CA LEU A 103 -4.23 3.46 -8.82
C LEU A 103 -3.44 4.13 -9.95
N PRO A 104 -4.00 5.08 -10.74
CA PRO A 104 -3.24 5.72 -11.80
C PRO A 104 -2.05 6.51 -11.26
N LEU A 105 -2.20 7.18 -10.12
CA LEU A 105 -1.11 7.91 -9.47
C LEU A 105 0.04 6.96 -9.05
N GLY A 106 -0.30 5.80 -8.50
CA GLY A 106 0.66 4.75 -8.17
C GLY A 106 1.38 4.21 -9.40
N ILE A 107 0.67 4.00 -10.51
CA ILE A 107 1.25 3.56 -11.79
C ILE A 107 2.22 4.63 -12.32
N ILE A 108 1.83 5.91 -12.32
CA ILE A 108 2.69 7.02 -12.76
C ILE A 108 3.95 7.10 -11.91
N CYS A 109 3.81 7.03 -10.58
CA CYS A 109 4.95 7.05 -9.66
C CYS A 109 5.90 5.86 -9.91
N SER A 110 5.34 4.65 -10.11
CA SER A 110 6.11 3.45 -10.46
C SER A 110 6.86 3.61 -11.78
N ILE A 111 6.22 4.17 -12.81
CA ILE A 111 6.86 4.47 -14.10
C ILE A 111 8.00 5.47 -13.93
N ILE A 112 7.80 6.54 -13.14
CA ILE A 112 8.85 7.54 -12.87
C ILE A 112 10.04 6.90 -12.16
N VAL A 113 9.81 6.06 -11.15
CA VAL A 113 10.88 5.36 -10.42
C VAL A 113 11.64 4.41 -11.35
N LEU A 114 10.94 3.62 -12.17
CA LEU A 114 11.56 2.73 -13.15
C LEU A 114 12.35 3.50 -14.22
N PHE A 115 11.81 4.63 -14.69
CA PHE A 115 12.48 5.50 -15.65
C PHE A 115 13.74 6.13 -15.06
N MET A 116 13.67 6.66 -13.83
CA MET A 116 14.82 7.20 -13.12
C MET A 116 15.89 6.13 -12.87
N TRP A 117 15.47 4.92 -12.48
CA TRP A 117 16.38 3.79 -12.27
C TRP A 117 17.07 3.36 -13.57
N SER A 118 16.31 3.22 -14.65
CA SER A 118 16.83 2.93 -15.99
C SER A 118 17.86 3.96 -16.44
N ARG A 119 17.52 5.25 -16.31
CA ARG A 119 18.42 6.36 -16.67
C ARG A 119 19.67 6.42 -15.79
N SER A 120 19.53 6.14 -14.49
CA SER A 120 20.65 6.11 -13.56
C SER A 120 21.62 4.96 -13.87
N ARG A 121 21.09 3.75 -14.19
CA ARG A 121 21.92 2.63 -14.66
C ARG A 121 22.76 3.00 -15.89
N GLN A 122 22.21 3.76 -16.84
CA GLN A 122 22.96 4.21 -18.02
C GLN A 122 24.06 5.22 -17.66
N ALA A 123 23.82 6.12 -16.71
CA ALA A 123 24.78 7.15 -16.30
C ALA A 123 25.94 6.62 -15.42
N TYR A 124 25.77 5.47 -14.74
CA TYR A 124 26.84 4.86 -13.94
C TYR A 124 27.96 4.21 -14.76
N TYR A 125 27.72 3.94 -16.05
CA TYR A 125 28.72 3.42 -16.98
C TYR A 125 29.20 4.51 -17.93
N SER A 126 29.52 5.72 -17.44
CA SER A 126 30.26 6.65 -18.28
C SER A 126 31.61 6.01 -18.62
N PRO A 127 31.90 5.71 -19.90
CA PRO A 127 33.05 4.87 -20.25
C PRO A 127 34.36 5.45 -19.69
N ARG A 128 34.49 6.78 -19.70
CA ARG A 128 35.60 7.53 -19.10
C ARG A 128 35.85 7.19 -17.62
N ARG A 129 34.81 7.11 -16.78
CA ARG A 129 34.95 6.77 -15.36
C ARG A 129 35.39 5.31 -15.18
N LEU A 130 34.95 4.42 -16.06
CA LEU A 130 35.39 3.03 -16.04
C LEU A 130 36.89 2.94 -16.36
N LEU A 131 37.35 3.61 -17.42
CA LEU A 131 38.76 3.61 -17.81
C LEU A 131 39.66 4.24 -16.73
N GLN A 132 39.29 5.42 -16.19
CA GLN A 132 40.03 6.04 -15.09
C GLN A 132 40.11 5.12 -13.87
N ARG A 133 38.98 4.50 -13.49
CA ARG A 133 38.93 3.57 -12.37
C ARG A 133 39.80 2.33 -12.61
N ALA A 134 39.86 1.83 -13.85
CA ALA A 134 40.68 0.68 -14.23
C ALA A 134 42.17 0.98 -14.10
N ILE A 135 42.60 2.17 -14.53
CA ILE A 135 43.97 2.65 -14.38
C ILE A 135 44.32 2.78 -12.90
N THR A 136 43.50 3.49 -12.11
CA THR A 136 43.74 3.66 -10.66
C THR A 136 43.82 2.34 -9.92
N ARG A 137 42.99 1.36 -10.31
CA ARG A 137 42.92 0.03 -9.69
C ARG A 137 43.87 -0.99 -10.32
N HIS A 138 44.76 -0.58 -11.22
CA HIS A 138 45.73 -1.45 -11.89
C HIS A 138 45.08 -2.70 -12.52
N GLN A 139 43.92 -2.51 -13.16
CA GLN A 139 43.10 -3.58 -13.75
C GLN A 139 43.46 -3.85 -15.22
N LEU A 140 44.46 -3.15 -15.76
CA LEU A 140 44.97 -3.34 -17.10
C LEU A 140 46.20 -4.23 -17.03
N CYS A 141 46.27 -5.24 -17.90
CA CYS A 141 47.44 -6.10 -18.04
C CYS A 141 47.96 -6.08 -19.49
N LEU A 142 49.24 -6.39 -19.65
CA LEU A 142 49.87 -6.55 -20.96
C LEU A 142 49.98 -8.03 -21.30
N HIS A 143 49.52 -8.39 -22.48
CA HIS A 143 49.77 -9.68 -23.11
C HIS A 143 50.84 -9.48 -24.19
N TYR A 144 51.73 -10.45 -24.36
CA TYR A 144 52.78 -10.37 -25.38
C TYR A 144 52.49 -11.38 -26.48
N GLN A 145 52.31 -10.89 -27.71
CA GLN A 145 52.15 -11.73 -28.89
C GLN A 145 53.51 -11.88 -29.59
N PRO A 146 54.11 -13.08 -29.66
CA PRO A 146 55.41 -13.27 -30.27
C PRO A 146 55.35 -13.06 -31.79
N ILE A 147 56.37 -12.41 -32.33
CA ILE A 147 56.58 -12.20 -33.77
C ILE A 147 57.62 -13.22 -34.23
N ILE A 148 57.23 -14.11 -35.13
CA ILE A 148 58.06 -15.21 -35.62
C ILE A 148 58.56 -14.88 -37.03
N ASP A 149 59.88 -14.97 -37.25
CA ASP A 149 60.46 -14.89 -38.59
C ASP A 149 60.03 -16.11 -39.41
N ILE A 150 59.35 -15.87 -40.53
CA ILE A 150 58.79 -16.91 -41.41
C ILE A 150 59.90 -17.76 -42.05
N ARG A 151 61.10 -17.19 -42.24
CA ARG A 151 62.20 -17.90 -42.92
C ARG A 151 62.83 -18.95 -42.02
N ASN A 152 63.02 -18.62 -40.74
CA ASN A 152 63.83 -19.42 -39.83
C ASN A 152 63.04 -19.95 -38.62
N GLY A 153 61.78 -19.56 -38.45
CA GLY A 153 60.92 -19.97 -37.33
C GLY A 153 61.34 -19.38 -35.97
N THR A 154 62.27 -18.43 -35.95
CA THR A 154 62.81 -17.83 -34.73
C THR A 154 61.93 -16.68 -34.25
N CYS A 155 61.72 -16.57 -32.94
CA CYS A 155 61.09 -15.40 -32.33
C CYS A 155 62.03 -14.19 -32.46
N VAL A 156 61.60 -13.17 -33.21
CA VAL A 156 62.39 -11.95 -33.47
C VAL A 156 61.89 -10.75 -32.67
N GLY A 157 60.78 -10.89 -31.96
CA GLY A 157 60.22 -9.84 -31.11
C GLY A 157 58.88 -10.24 -30.51
N ALA A 158 58.24 -9.30 -29.81
CA ALA A 158 56.88 -9.46 -29.31
C ALA A 158 56.13 -8.14 -29.34
N GLU A 159 54.85 -8.18 -29.69
CA GLU A 159 53.93 -7.05 -29.61
C GLU A 159 53.25 -7.03 -28.24
N ALA A 160 53.30 -5.87 -27.56
CA ALA A 160 52.65 -5.68 -26.27
C ALA A 160 51.19 -5.23 -26.48
N LEU A 161 50.25 -6.08 -26.10
CA LEU A 161 48.82 -5.89 -26.29
C LEU A 161 48.13 -5.62 -24.95
N LEU A 162 47.53 -4.43 -24.80
CA LEU A 162 46.79 -4.07 -23.61
C LEU A 162 45.49 -4.88 -23.50
N ARG A 163 45.19 -5.37 -22.29
CA ARG A 163 44.01 -6.17 -21.97
C ARG A 163 43.38 -5.68 -20.67
N TRP A 164 42.05 -5.77 -20.62
CA TRP A 164 41.28 -5.41 -19.44
C TRP A 164 40.46 -6.62 -18.96
N PRO A 165 41.03 -7.49 -18.11
CA PRO A 165 40.38 -8.71 -17.64
C PRO A 165 39.13 -8.50 -16.78
N GLY A 166 38.90 -7.27 -16.28
CA GLY A 166 37.82 -6.98 -15.34
C GLY A 166 38.13 -7.55 -13.94
N TYR A 167 37.80 -6.82 -12.88
CA TYR A 167 38.07 -7.29 -11.51
C TYR A 167 36.98 -8.24 -10.99
N HIS A 168 35.71 -7.96 -11.32
CA HIS A 168 34.52 -8.77 -10.99
C HIS A 168 33.40 -8.63 -12.06
N GLY A 169 33.75 -8.21 -13.28
CA GLY A 169 32.80 -7.92 -14.37
C GLY A 169 33.23 -8.58 -15.68
N PRO A 170 32.47 -8.41 -16.77
CA PRO A 170 32.84 -8.97 -18.07
C PRO A 170 34.19 -8.40 -18.53
N VAL A 171 35.03 -9.27 -19.11
CA VAL A 171 36.25 -8.88 -19.81
C VAL A 171 35.86 -7.87 -20.88
N MET A 172 36.42 -6.65 -20.80
CA MET A 172 36.11 -5.61 -21.78
C MET A 172 36.96 -5.84 -23.03
N SER A 173 36.29 -5.87 -24.19
CA SER A 173 36.99 -6.13 -25.45
C SER A 173 37.92 -4.97 -25.80
N PRO A 174 39.11 -5.24 -26.37
CA PRO A 174 39.97 -4.19 -26.94
C PRO A 174 39.23 -3.24 -27.89
N CYS A 175 38.28 -3.76 -28.66
CA CYS A 175 37.45 -2.96 -29.57
C CYS A 175 36.54 -1.95 -28.85
N GLU A 176 36.27 -2.14 -27.55
CA GLU A 176 35.41 -1.25 -26.76
C GLU A 176 36.22 -0.19 -26.00
N PHE A 177 37.37 -0.56 -25.42
CA PHE A 177 38.14 0.37 -24.57
C PHE A 177 39.24 1.15 -25.32
N ILE A 178 39.77 0.63 -26.45
CA ILE A 178 40.80 1.36 -27.22
C ILE A 178 40.23 2.65 -27.82
N PRO A 179 39.07 2.65 -28.53
CA PRO A 179 38.50 3.89 -29.08
C PRO A 179 38.11 4.91 -28.00
N LEU A 180 37.86 4.42 -26.78
CA LEU A 180 37.59 5.27 -25.62
C LEU A 180 38.88 5.91 -25.11
N ALA A 181 39.97 5.15 -25.00
CA ALA A 181 41.26 5.67 -24.60
C ALA A 181 41.77 6.72 -25.60
N GLU A 182 41.70 6.42 -26.91
CA GLU A 182 42.13 7.32 -27.99
C GLU A 182 41.37 8.66 -28.01
N LYS A 183 40.09 8.66 -27.62
CA LYS A 183 39.29 9.89 -27.50
C LYS A 183 39.70 10.76 -26.31
N GLU A 184 40.34 10.17 -25.30
CA GLU A 184 40.70 10.83 -24.04
C GLU A 184 42.20 11.16 -23.95
N GLY A 185 43.05 10.60 -24.82
CA GLY A 185 44.49 10.87 -24.94
C GLY A 185 45.34 9.62 -24.82
#